data_AF-M6UK95-F1
#
_entry.id   AF-M6UK95-F1
#
_cell.length_a   1.000
_cell.length_b   1.000
_cell.length_c   1.000
_cell.angle_alpha   90.00
_cell.angle_beta   90.00
_cell.angle_gamma   90.00
#
_symmetry.space_group_name_H-M   'P 1'
#
loop_
_entity.id
_entity.type
_entity.pdbx_description
1 polymer ?
#
loop_
_entity_poly.entity_id
_entity_poly.type
_entity_poly.pdbx_seq_one_letter_code
_entity_poly.pdbx_strand_id
1 'polypeptide(L)'
;MYKDDKSDKFWNIETSENSFTVTYGKTGAAGTSQTKTFKNEAECLKEAEKVLGEKLKKGYIQKKGTDTNYNLSSEYLKPEKENRKEQDNISVPKTNQQKSTNKSEKETNSLSQKIIKPVESHSQKVKKKENSNQNLEIKEQDSEILSLDNPTESNKISLYYQGEGSDKVYHVNIDPKEEGYVVHFAFGRRGHSLQTGTKTTKPVPYETAKKIMNQLVHSKMAKGYTEGESGTPYLHSAKEERVSGVHCQLLNPIDEEELFGYLENDQFGAQEKLDGNRMMIRKIGDTVEGINRKGLIIPISKTIHNHTLSFQESFILDGEVIGDTFYPFDLFSKDQNDMQHLPYKERYALLSSILKNRAQNDIFHIVELLTSTKDKKRLLEKLRKDQKEGIVFKDLNAPYKAGRPASKGTQIKFKFYETATVSVEEVNLKHSVSMRLYDEGKGWVSVGNVTIPINEEMPQKNDIIEVRYLYAYREGSLYQPTYLGVRTDVDETDCDLKQLKYKNV
;
A
#
# COMPACT_ATOMS: atom_id res chain seq x y z
N MET A 1 38.95 -2.58 -21.85
CA MET A 1 38.05 -1.90 -22.80
C MET A 1 36.68 -2.55 -22.75
N TYR A 2 35.62 -1.81 -23.02
CA TYR A 2 34.24 -2.31 -23.12
C TYR A 2 33.51 -1.57 -24.23
N LYS A 3 32.81 -2.30 -25.10
CA LYS A 3 32.11 -1.72 -26.24
C LYS A 3 30.79 -2.43 -26.51
N ASP A 4 29.73 -1.65 -26.70
CA ASP A 4 28.38 -2.06 -27.12
C ASP A 4 27.82 -1.02 -28.11
N ASP A 5 26.63 -1.24 -28.67
CA ASP A 5 26.00 -0.35 -29.68
C ASP A 5 25.76 1.10 -29.22
N LYS A 6 25.91 1.39 -27.92
CA LYS A 6 25.63 2.67 -27.26
C LYS A 6 26.78 3.15 -26.36
N SER A 7 27.85 2.36 -26.22
CA SER A 7 28.96 2.61 -25.30
C SER A 7 30.32 2.27 -25.93
N ASP A 8 31.30 3.17 -25.81
CA ASP A 8 32.72 2.83 -25.97
C ASP A 8 33.49 3.39 -24.77
N LYS A 9 34.02 2.49 -23.92
CA LYS A 9 34.48 2.78 -22.56
C LYS A 9 35.82 2.11 -22.26
N PHE A 10 36.66 2.81 -21.51
CA PHE A 10 37.86 2.23 -20.90
C PHE A 10 37.73 2.17 -19.37
N TRP A 11 38.48 1.24 -18.80
CA TRP A 11 38.65 1.03 -17.37
C TRP A 11 40.03 0.41 -17.18
N ASN A 12 40.80 0.99 -16.26
CA ASN A 12 42.17 0.63 -15.93
C ASN A 12 42.32 0.53 -14.40
N ILE A 13 43.29 -0.25 -13.94
CA ILE A 13 43.66 -0.34 -12.52
C ILE A 13 45.18 -0.45 -12.41
N GLU A 14 45.75 0.40 -11.55
CA GLU A 14 47.18 0.48 -11.26
C GLU A 14 47.38 0.28 -9.77
N THR A 15 48.24 -0.66 -9.38
CA THR A 15 48.53 -1.01 -7.99
C THR A 15 49.87 -0.41 -7.56
N SER A 16 49.91 0.25 -6.41
CA SER A 16 51.12 0.83 -5.82
C SER A 16 51.12 0.57 -4.31
N GLU A 17 52.00 -0.35 -3.89
CA GLU A 17 52.13 -0.83 -2.51
C GLU A 17 50.76 -1.23 -1.89
N ASN A 18 50.37 -0.58 -0.80
CA ASN A 18 49.10 -0.83 -0.11
C ASN A 18 47.88 -0.14 -0.76
N SER A 19 48.00 0.40 -1.98
CA SER A 19 46.95 1.16 -2.64
C SER A 19 46.73 0.75 -4.10
N PHE A 20 45.52 0.99 -4.62
CA PHE A 20 45.29 0.96 -6.07
C PHE A 20 44.54 2.19 -6.54
N THR A 21 44.81 2.61 -7.77
CA THR A 21 44.08 3.66 -8.47
C THR A 21 43.33 3.06 -9.66
N VAL A 22 42.02 3.29 -9.70
CA VAL A 22 41.12 2.85 -10.77
C VAL A 22 40.75 4.05 -11.63
N THR A 23 41.09 4.01 -12.92
CA THR A 23 40.83 5.11 -13.87
C THR A 23 39.88 4.65 -14.97
N TYR A 24 38.81 5.40 -15.23
CA TYR A 24 37.75 4.98 -16.17
C TYR A 24 37.10 6.14 -16.92
N GLY A 25 36.55 5.88 -18.11
CA GLY A 25 35.91 6.91 -18.93
C GLY A 25 35.39 6.41 -20.27
N LYS A 26 34.95 7.34 -21.12
CA LYS A 26 34.74 7.05 -22.55
C LYS A 26 36.09 6.89 -23.25
N THR A 27 36.19 5.96 -24.18
CA THR A 27 37.44 5.73 -24.95
C THR A 27 37.88 7.01 -25.66
N GLY A 28 39.13 7.43 -25.44
CA GLY A 28 39.69 8.67 -25.99
C GLY A 28 39.54 9.93 -25.13
N ALA A 29 38.85 9.85 -23.98
CA ALA A 29 38.84 10.92 -22.97
C ALA A 29 39.87 10.63 -21.86
N ALA A 30 40.28 11.66 -21.10
CA ALA A 30 41.21 11.51 -19.97
C ALA A 30 40.65 10.61 -18.84
N GLY A 31 39.33 10.54 -18.70
CA GLY A 31 38.65 9.71 -17.70
C GLY A 31 38.58 10.34 -16.31
N THR A 32 38.33 9.51 -15.31
CA THR A 32 38.21 9.87 -13.90
C THR A 32 38.85 8.77 -13.06
N SER A 33 39.68 9.17 -12.09
CA SER A 33 40.45 8.26 -11.24
C SER A 33 39.88 8.21 -9.82
N GLN A 34 39.96 7.05 -9.18
CA GLN A 34 39.64 6.83 -7.77
C GLN A 34 40.70 5.95 -7.12
N THR A 35 41.35 6.44 -6.08
CA THR A 35 42.37 5.70 -5.31
C THR A 35 41.75 5.08 -4.05
N LYS A 36 42.11 3.84 -3.74
CA LYS A 36 41.70 3.11 -2.53
C LYS A 36 42.93 2.52 -1.86
N THR A 37 43.06 2.77 -0.56
CA THR A 37 44.20 2.32 0.27
C THR A 37 43.76 1.25 1.26
N PHE A 38 44.67 0.32 1.56
CA PHE A 38 44.46 -0.88 2.36
C PHE A 38 45.52 -0.96 3.49
N LYS A 39 45.40 -1.94 4.39
CA LYS A 39 46.35 -2.08 5.51
C LYS A 39 47.71 -2.60 5.06
N ASN A 40 47.75 -3.33 3.94
CA ASN A 40 48.94 -3.97 3.39
C ASN A 40 48.73 -4.25 1.89
N GLU A 41 49.83 -4.56 1.19
CA GLU A 41 49.85 -4.88 -0.24
C GLU A 41 49.02 -6.13 -0.58
N ALA A 42 49.02 -7.18 0.25
CA ALA A 42 48.28 -8.41 -0.02
C ALA A 42 46.74 -8.20 -0.01
N GLU A 43 46.22 -7.36 0.88
CA GLU A 43 44.81 -6.92 0.86
C GLU A 43 44.50 -6.08 -0.39
N CYS A 44 45.43 -5.21 -0.79
CA CYS A 44 45.29 -4.37 -1.99
C CYS A 44 45.19 -5.22 -3.27
N LEU A 45 46.15 -6.12 -3.48
CA LEU A 45 46.21 -7.01 -4.64
C LEU A 45 44.97 -7.90 -4.73
N LYS A 46 44.55 -8.52 -3.61
CA LYS A 46 43.38 -9.40 -3.57
C LYS A 46 42.07 -8.69 -3.93
N GLU A 47 41.89 -7.43 -3.51
CA GLU A 47 40.73 -6.63 -3.93
C GLU A 47 40.89 -6.13 -5.38
N ALA A 48 42.10 -5.79 -5.83
CA ALA A 48 42.37 -5.38 -7.22
C ALA A 48 42.04 -6.51 -8.22
N GLU A 49 42.50 -7.73 -7.95
CA GLU A 49 42.18 -8.95 -8.72
C GLU A 49 40.67 -9.22 -8.77
N LYS A 50 39.99 -9.13 -7.62
CA LYS A 50 38.53 -9.29 -7.52
C LYS A 50 37.79 -8.25 -8.37
N VAL A 51 38.17 -6.97 -8.27
CA VAL A 51 37.53 -5.89 -9.03
C VAL A 51 37.82 -6.03 -10.54
N LEU A 52 39.03 -6.47 -10.93
CA LEU A 52 39.35 -6.84 -12.31
C LEU A 52 38.46 -7.99 -12.80
N GLY A 53 38.34 -9.08 -12.04
CA GLY A 53 37.48 -10.22 -12.35
C GLY A 53 36.00 -9.85 -12.48
N GLU A 54 35.51 -8.93 -11.65
CA GLU A 54 34.17 -8.34 -11.81
C GLU A 54 34.00 -7.57 -13.12
N LYS A 55 35.04 -6.90 -13.62
CA LYS A 55 34.99 -6.16 -14.89
C LYS A 55 35.02 -7.11 -16.08
N LEU A 56 35.86 -8.16 -16.04
CA LEU A 56 35.87 -9.21 -17.05
C LEU A 56 34.49 -9.89 -17.16
N LYS A 57 33.86 -10.25 -16.03
CA LYS A 57 32.48 -10.77 -15.97
C LYS A 57 31.41 -9.80 -16.49
N LYS A 58 31.69 -8.49 -16.52
CA LYS A 58 30.83 -7.44 -17.09
C LYS A 58 31.19 -7.13 -18.55
N GLY A 59 31.89 -8.04 -19.25
CA GLY A 59 32.22 -7.96 -20.68
C GLY A 59 33.42 -7.08 -21.00
N TYR A 60 34.24 -6.67 -20.03
CA TYR A 60 35.44 -5.88 -20.32
C TYR A 60 36.53 -6.80 -20.87
N ILE A 61 37.06 -6.49 -22.05
CA ILE A 61 38.20 -7.17 -22.67
C ILE A 61 39.52 -6.47 -22.31
N GLN A 62 40.54 -7.24 -21.96
CA GLN A 62 41.88 -6.74 -21.68
C GLN A 62 42.59 -6.38 -23.01
N LYS A 63 43.23 -5.21 -23.06
CA LYS A 63 44.01 -4.78 -24.24
C LYS A 63 45.46 -5.22 -24.03
N LYS A 64 46.03 -6.03 -24.93
CA LYS A 64 47.47 -6.36 -24.90
C LYS A 64 48.28 -5.16 -25.38
N GLY A 65 49.05 -4.57 -24.47
CA GLY A 65 49.94 -3.42 -24.69
C GLY A 65 50.25 -2.74 -23.36
N THR A 66 51.51 -2.34 -23.16
CA THR A 66 52.10 -1.78 -21.92
C THR A 66 52.02 -2.68 -20.68
N ASP A 67 53.10 -3.43 -20.46
CA ASP A 67 53.72 -3.75 -19.16
C ASP A 67 52.88 -4.37 -18.04
N THR A 68 52.18 -5.47 -18.36
CA THR A 68 51.55 -6.34 -17.34
C THR A 68 52.54 -7.35 -16.77
N ASN A 69 53.24 -7.00 -15.68
CA ASN A 69 54.15 -7.91 -14.98
C ASN A 69 53.44 -8.76 -13.91
N TYR A 70 52.33 -9.41 -14.27
CA TYR A 70 51.54 -10.28 -13.40
C TYR A 70 51.05 -11.53 -14.17
N ASN A 71 51.43 -12.72 -13.69
CA ASN A 71 50.90 -13.99 -14.17
C ASN A 71 49.55 -14.28 -13.51
N LEU A 72 48.45 -14.23 -14.25
CA LEU A 72 47.15 -14.69 -13.73
C LEU A 72 47.14 -16.22 -13.58
N SER A 73 46.57 -16.69 -12.48
CA SER A 73 46.20 -18.10 -12.32
C SER A 73 45.11 -18.48 -13.34
N SER A 74 45.14 -19.73 -13.81
CA SER A 74 44.35 -20.21 -14.95
C SER A 74 42.86 -20.47 -14.65
N GLU A 75 42.37 -20.07 -13.48
CA GLU A 75 41.09 -20.48 -12.92
C GLU A 75 39.88 -19.70 -13.49
N TYR A 76 40.12 -18.58 -14.16
CA TYR A 76 39.08 -17.67 -14.69
C TYR A 76 38.96 -17.60 -16.21
N LEU A 77 39.63 -18.50 -16.96
CA LEU A 77 39.58 -18.54 -18.43
C LEU A 77 39.08 -19.89 -18.96
N LYS A 78 37.76 -20.00 -19.21
CA LYS A 78 37.17 -21.02 -20.11
C LYS A 78 36.12 -20.41 -21.03
N PRO A 79 35.92 -20.97 -22.25
CA PRO A 79 35.47 -20.19 -23.41
C PRO A 79 33.96 -20.22 -23.66
N GLU A 80 33.53 -19.34 -24.56
CA GLU A 80 32.22 -19.38 -25.21
C GLU A 80 31.97 -20.73 -25.91
N LYS A 81 30.70 -21.11 -26.07
CA LYS A 81 30.29 -22.23 -26.94
C LYS A 81 29.28 -21.75 -27.96
N GLU A 82 29.55 -22.09 -29.22
CA GLU A 82 28.70 -21.81 -30.37
C GLU A 82 27.34 -22.54 -30.30
N ASN A 83 26.40 -22.01 -31.09
CA ASN A 83 25.04 -22.50 -31.24
C ASN A 83 24.94 -23.38 -32.50
N ARG A 84 24.55 -24.67 -32.37
CA ARG A 84 24.21 -25.56 -33.50
C ARG A 84 23.04 -26.51 -33.16
N LYS A 85 22.44 -27.05 -34.21
CA LYS A 85 21.08 -27.63 -34.26
C LYS A 85 21.06 -29.17 -34.17
N GLU A 86 19.82 -29.70 -34.30
CA GLU A 86 19.48 -31.03 -34.87
C GLU A 86 19.77 -32.26 -33.95
N GLN A 87 18.94 -33.31 -33.92
CA GLN A 87 17.52 -33.46 -34.27
C GLN A 87 16.92 -34.73 -33.59
N ASP A 88 15.62 -34.94 -33.75
CA ASP A 88 14.94 -36.25 -33.89
C ASP A 88 14.76 -37.29 -32.74
N ASN A 89 13.46 -37.60 -32.54
CA ASN A 89 12.84 -38.93 -32.48
C ASN A 89 12.45 -39.65 -31.17
N ILE A 90 11.11 -39.67 -30.96
CA ILE A 90 10.23 -40.85 -30.75
C ILE A 90 10.50 -41.76 -29.53
N SER A 91 9.57 -41.73 -28.56
CA SER A 91 8.63 -42.86 -28.35
C SER A 91 7.62 -42.62 -27.21
N VAL A 92 6.41 -43.16 -27.37
CA VAL A 92 5.36 -43.29 -26.33
C VAL A 92 4.63 -44.61 -26.56
N PRO A 93 4.48 -45.47 -25.54
CA PRO A 93 3.15 -46.04 -25.32
C PRO A 93 2.78 -46.32 -23.85
N LYS A 94 1.59 -45.82 -23.47
CA LYS A 94 0.47 -46.50 -22.77
C LYS A 94 0.73 -47.16 -21.38
N THR A 95 0.09 -46.68 -20.30
CA THR A 95 -1.32 -46.91 -19.89
C THR A 95 -1.60 -48.32 -19.32
N ASN A 96 -2.01 -48.40 -18.04
CA ASN A 96 -3.15 -49.19 -17.53
C ASN A 96 -3.33 -48.99 -15.99
N GLN A 97 -4.52 -48.59 -15.49
CA GLN A 97 -5.63 -49.43 -14.92
C GLN A 97 -5.36 -49.97 -13.50
N GLN A 98 -6.33 -50.15 -12.58
CA GLN A 98 -7.77 -49.79 -12.48
C GLN A 98 -8.30 -50.05 -11.04
N LYS A 99 -9.62 -49.81 -10.84
CA LYS A 99 -10.54 -50.27 -9.76
C LYS A 99 -10.59 -49.35 -8.52
N SER A 100 -11.73 -48.76 -8.11
CA SER A 100 -13.15 -49.22 -7.95
C SER A 100 -13.37 -50.04 -6.67
N THR A 101 -14.49 -49.91 -5.92
CA THR A 101 -15.92 -49.89 -6.33
C THR A 101 -16.90 -49.27 -5.31
N ASN A 102 -18.04 -48.71 -5.79
CA ASN A 102 -19.45 -48.80 -5.26
C ASN A 102 -19.77 -48.39 -3.78
N LYS A 103 -20.99 -48.07 -3.30
CA LYS A 103 -22.32 -47.54 -3.79
C LYS A 103 -22.94 -46.76 -2.58
N SER A 104 -24.16 -46.19 -2.47
CA SER A 104 -25.47 -46.12 -3.19
C SER A 104 -26.17 -44.79 -2.73
N GLU A 105 -27.29 -44.21 -3.21
CA GLU A 105 -28.44 -44.53 -4.12
C GLU A 105 -29.81 -44.51 -3.37
N LYS A 106 -30.87 -43.98 -4.02
CA LYS A 106 -32.30 -43.81 -3.59
C LYS A 106 -32.63 -42.56 -2.71
N GLU A 107 -33.57 -41.66 -3.03
CA GLU A 107 -35.02 -41.69 -3.44
C GLU A 107 -35.99 -41.76 -2.22
N THR A 108 -37.14 -41.07 -2.10
CA THR A 108 -37.96 -40.17 -2.97
C THR A 108 -39.04 -39.39 -2.15
N ASN A 109 -39.70 -38.37 -2.75
CA ASN A 109 -41.09 -37.88 -2.45
C ASN A 109 -41.41 -37.18 -1.10
N SER A 110 -42.46 -36.34 -0.93
CA SER A 110 -43.32 -35.57 -1.87
C SER A 110 -44.27 -34.55 -1.18
N LEU A 111 -44.61 -33.44 -1.89
CA LEU A 111 -45.90 -32.70 -1.96
C LEU A 111 -46.78 -32.36 -0.73
N SER A 112 -47.07 -31.06 -0.51
CA SER A 112 -48.40 -30.38 -0.35
C SER A 112 -48.31 -29.07 0.49
N GLN A 113 -49.16 -28.02 0.41
CA GLN A 113 -50.03 -27.32 -0.56
C GLN A 113 -50.91 -26.28 0.21
N LYS A 114 -51.22 -25.09 -0.37
CA LYS A 114 -52.41 -24.19 -0.11
C LYS A 114 -52.56 -23.47 1.27
N ILE A 115 -53.14 -22.27 1.46
CA ILE A 115 -53.35 -21.04 0.64
C ILE A 115 -52.86 -19.79 1.47
N ILE A 116 -53.45 -18.60 1.76
CA ILE A 116 -54.69 -17.78 1.52
C ILE A 116 -54.26 -16.28 1.33
N LYS A 117 -55.11 -15.42 0.74
CA LYS A 117 -55.14 -13.92 0.90
C LYS A 117 -56.61 -13.47 1.07
N PRO A 118 -56.95 -12.37 1.80
CA PRO A 118 -56.92 -10.96 1.31
C PRO A 118 -56.31 -9.97 2.35
N VAL A 119 -55.97 -8.69 2.13
CA VAL A 119 -56.30 -7.59 1.17
C VAL A 119 -57.47 -6.67 1.62
N GLU A 120 -57.32 -5.34 1.37
CA GLU A 120 -58.20 -4.18 1.70
C GLU A 120 -58.11 -3.58 3.13
N SER A 121 -58.23 -2.25 3.39
CA SER A 121 -58.20 -1.03 2.54
C SER A 121 -58.01 0.27 3.40
N HIS A 122 -58.16 1.48 2.79
CA HIS A 122 -58.27 2.84 3.41
C HIS A 122 -56.99 3.54 3.97
N SER A 123 -56.90 4.89 4.11
CA SER A 123 -57.31 6.02 3.22
C SER A 123 -56.88 7.44 3.72
N GLN A 124 -56.65 8.39 2.79
CA GLN A 124 -56.77 9.88 2.89
C GLN A 124 -55.72 10.81 3.57
N LYS A 125 -55.56 11.99 2.90
CA LYS A 125 -55.13 13.36 3.35
C LYS A 125 -53.65 13.57 3.76
N VAL A 126 -52.86 14.53 3.22
CA VAL A 126 -53.02 15.87 2.59
C VAL A 126 -53.17 17.06 3.57
N LYS A 127 -52.17 17.97 3.56
CA LYS A 127 -52.34 19.42 3.75
C LYS A 127 -51.13 20.23 3.23
N LYS A 128 -51.39 21.39 2.62
CA LYS A 128 -50.41 22.42 2.19
C LYS A 128 -50.27 23.55 3.21
N LYS A 129 -49.13 24.25 3.18
CA LYS A 129 -48.88 25.71 3.33
C LYS A 129 -47.38 25.92 3.03
N GLU A 130 -46.87 26.67 2.05
CA GLU A 130 -47.21 27.93 1.36
C GLU A 130 -46.88 29.23 2.13
N ASN A 131 -45.73 29.81 1.76
CA ASN A 131 -45.36 31.22 1.54
C ASN A 131 -45.42 32.29 2.65
N SER A 132 -44.28 32.96 2.81
CA SER A 132 -44.20 34.44 2.86
C SER A 132 -42.80 34.94 2.43
N ASN A 133 -42.72 35.74 1.35
CA ASN A 133 -41.50 36.46 0.96
C ASN A 133 -41.38 37.78 1.74
N GLN A 134 -40.16 38.32 1.87
CA GLN A 134 -39.93 39.77 1.81
C GLN A 134 -38.52 40.09 1.27
N ASN A 135 -38.33 41.33 0.82
CA ASN A 135 -37.26 41.79 -0.07
C ASN A 135 -36.46 42.95 0.59
N LEU A 136 -35.55 43.57 -0.17
CA LEU A 136 -34.85 44.86 0.10
C LEU A 136 -33.63 44.75 1.05
N GLU A 137 -32.53 45.49 0.87
CA GLU A 137 -32.07 46.32 -0.28
C GLU A 137 -30.53 46.49 -0.28
N ILE A 138 -29.97 47.06 -1.34
CA ILE A 138 -28.53 47.26 -1.54
C ILE A 138 -28.05 48.58 -0.91
N LYS A 139 -26.88 48.57 -0.24
CA LYS A 139 -25.97 49.72 -0.17
C LYS A 139 -24.51 49.29 -0.23
N GLU A 140 -23.76 49.91 -1.14
CA GLU A 140 -22.29 49.94 -1.13
C GLU A 140 -21.84 51.21 -0.37
N GLN A 141 -20.71 51.14 0.36
CA GLN A 141 -19.49 51.88 0.00
C GLN A 141 -18.34 51.70 1.02
N ASP A 142 -17.13 51.67 0.47
CA ASP A 142 -15.86 52.24 0.97
C ASP A 142 -15.24 51.75 2.30
N SER A 143 -14.49 50.66 2.15
CA SER A 143 -13.06 50.54 2.55
C SER A 143 -12.58 51.00 3.94
N GLU A 144 -12.22 50.02 4.78
CA GLU A 144 -10.99 50.07 5.57
C GLU A 144 -10.12 48.84 5.26
N ILE A 145 -8.81 48.92 5.53
CA ILE A 145 -7.80 47.92 5.18
C ILE A 145 -7.19 47.32 6.47
N LEU A 146 -6.83 46.02 6.42
CA LEU A 146 -6.22 45.18 7.47
C LEU A 146 -7.16 44.60 8.55
N SER A 147 -7.49 43.32 8.39
CA SER A 147 -6.90 42.28 9.26
C SER A 147 -6.81 40.96 8.47
N LEU A 148 -5.79 40.14 8.74
CA LEU A 148 -5.57 38.89 8.00
C LEU A 148 -6.54 37.79 8.47
N ASP A 149 -6.95 36.93 7.54
CA ASP A 149 -7.64 35.67 7.85
C ASP A 149 -6.82 34.85 8.85
N ASN A 150 -7.39 34.60 10.03
CA ASN A 150 -6.71 33.93 11.12
C ASN A 150 -6.91 32.40 10.95
N PRO A 151 -5.90 31.59 10.58
CA PRO A 151 -6.12 30.20 10.13
C PRO A 151 -6.46 29.19 11.26
N THR A 152 -6.76 29.69 12.46
CA THR A 152 -6.48 29.03 13.73
C THR A 152 -7.44 27.90 14.08
N GLU A 153 -8.70 27.97 13.62
CA GLU A 153 -9.70 26.92 13.88
C GLU A 153 -9.49 25.65 13.04
N SER A 154 -8.88 25.73 11.86
CA SER A 154 -8.65 24.55 11.00
C SER A 154 -7.58 23.59 11.54
N ASN A 155 -6.90 23.94 12.64
CA ASN A 155 -5.68 23.28 13.10
C ASN A 155 -5.86 22.47 14.39
N LYS A 156 -7.06 22.38 14.97
CA LYS A 156 -7.31 21.59 16.20
C LYS A 156 -8.63 20.82 16.10
N ILE A 157 -8.58 19.50 16.26
CA ILE A 157 -9.74 18.61 16.22
C ILE A 157 -9.83 17.84 17.54
N SER A 158 -11.00 17.90 18.18
CA SER A 158 -11.28 17.25 19.46
C SER A 158 -12.32 16.14 19.27
N LEU A 159 -11.90 14.89 19.48
CA LEU A 159 -12.74 13.70 19.31
C LEU A 159 -13.09 13.08 20.66
N TYR A 160 -14.33 12.62 20.81
CA TYR A 160 -14.88 12.07 22.05
C TYR A 160 -15.41 10.66 21.83
N TYR A 161 -15.30 9.80 22.84
CA TYR A 161 -15.82 8.43 22.82
C TYR A 161 -16.49 8.13 24.16
N GLN A 162 -17.78 7.80 24.13
CA GLN A 162 -18.57 7.46 25.31
C GLN A 162 -19.33 6.15 25.05
N GLY A 163 -18.87 5.05 25.65
CA GLY A 163 -19.36 3.69 25.40
C GLY A 163 -18.63 2.65 26.26
N GLU A 164 -19.26 1.49 26.51
CA GLU A 164 -18.69 0.36 27.27
C GLU A 164 -18.08 0.79 28.64
N GLY A 165 -18.72 1.71 29.36
CA GLY A 165 -18.24 2.25 30.64
C GLY A 165 -17.01 3.17 30.54
N SER A 166 -16.49 3.40 29.33
CA SER A 166 -15.41 4.35 29.05
C SER A 166 -15.96 5.70 28.61
N ASP A 167 -15.35 6.77 29.12
CA ASP A 167 -15.48 8.14 28.62
C ASP A 167 -14.08 8.66 28.29
N LYS A 168 -13.79 8.86 27.00
CA LYS A 168 -12.45 9.13 26.48
C LYS A 168 -12.45 10.31 25.53
N VAL A 169 -11.33 11.03 25.50
CA VAL A 169 -11.07 12.13 24.56
C VAL A 169 -9.78 11.86 23.78
N TYR A 170 -9.73 12.33 22.54
CA TYR A 170 -8.59 12.26 21.63
C TYR A 170 -8.50 13.58 20.84
N HIS A 171 -7.57 14.45 21.22
CA HIS A 171 -7.26 15.67 20.47
C HIS A 171 -6.16 15.39 19.43
N VAL A 172 -6.24 16.08 18.29
CA VAL A 172 -5.15 16.23 17.33
C VAL A 172 -4.99 17.71 17.02
N ASN A 173 -3.75 18.20 16.94
CA ASN A 173 -3.47 19.58 16.62
C ASN A 173 -2.25 19.74 15.71
N ILE A 174 -2.31 20.72 14.82
CA ILE A 174 -1.24 21.13 13.91
C ILE A 174 -0.67 22.45 14.45
N ASP A 175 0.48 22.37 15.10
CA ASP A 175 1.18 23.54 15.63
C ASP A 175 2.36 23.91 14.71
N PRO A 176 2.63 25.21 14.45
CA PRO A 176 3.79 25.63 13.67
C PRO A 176 5.10 25.42 14.46
N LYS A 177 6.16 24.97 13.79
CA LYS A 177 7.50 24.81 14.35
C LYS A 177 8.55 25.06 13.26
N GLU A 178 9.49 25.97 13.52
CA GLU A 178 10.53 26.37 12.55
C GLU A 178 9.87 26.79 11.20
N GLU A 179 10.35 26.30 10.06
CA GLU A 179 9.79 26.60 8.72
C GLU A 179 8.62 25.68 8.31
N GLY A 180 8.00 24.95 9.25
CA GLY A 180 6.93 24.00 8.95
C GLY A 180 5.94 23.78 10.08
N TYR A 181 5.26 22.63 10.04
CA TYR A 181 4.17 22.27 10.95
C TYR A 181 4.37 20.89 11.55
N VAL A 182 3.95 20.72 12.80
CA VAL A 182 4.06 19.48 13.57
C VAL A 182 2.68 19.01 14.01
N VAL A 183 2.39 17.72 13.83
CA VAL A 183 1.12 17.11 14.25
C VAL A 183 1.28 16.49 15.63
N HIS A 184 0.69 17.14 16.63
CA HIS A 184 0.56 16.63 18.00
C HIS A 184 -0.78 15.91 18.20
N PHE A 185 -0.83 15.05 19.21
CA PHE A 185 -2.07 14.42 19.66
C PHE A 185 -2.06 14.23 21.18
N ALA A 186 -3.25 14.22 21.80
CA ALA A 186 -3.42 14.01 23.23
C ALA A 186 -4.61 13.09 23.51
N PHE A 187 -4.49 12.14 24.43
CA PHE A 187 -5.57 11.16 24.67
C PHE A 187 -5.66 10.65 26.10
N GLY A 188 -6.88 10.31 26.54
CA GLY A 188 -7.10 9.82 27.90
C GLY A 188 -8.57 9.73 28.25
N ARG A 189 -8.86 9.58 29.54
CA ARG A 189 -10.22 9.64 30.09
C ARG A 189 -10.65 11.12 30.15
N ARG A 190 -11.87 11.45 29.70
CA ARG A 190 -12.38 12.84 29.78
C ARG A 190 -12.40 13.31 31.23
N GLY A 191 -11.91 14.52 31.50
CA GLY A 191 -11.76 15.07 32.85
C GLY A 191 -10.50 14.63 33.62
N HIS A 192 -9.59 13.87 33.01
CA HIS A 192 -8.30 13.48 33.62
C HIS A 192 -7.12 13.93 32.74
N SER A 193 -5.90 13.86 33.29
CA SER A 193 -4.65 14.10 32.57
C SER A 193 -4.55 13.21 31.32
N LEU A 194 -4.17 13.81 30.20
CA LEU A 194 -4.06 13.14 28.90
C LEU A 194 -2.61 12.75 28.60
N GLN A 195 -2.41 11.59 27.99
CA GLN A 195 -1.14 11.18 27.40
C GLN A 195 -0.96 11.92 26.06
N THR A 196 0.11 12.71 25.97
CA THR A 196 0.46 13.51 24.79
C THR A 196 1.54 12.82 23.95
N GLY A 197 1.49 13.02 22.63
CA GLY A 197 2.52 12.56 21.71
C GLY A 197 2.56 13.38 20.42
N THR A 198 3.47 13.01 19.53
CA THR A 198 3.71 13.70 18.26
C THR A 198 3.78 12.66 17.13
N LYS A 199 3.22 12.97 15.97
CA LYS A 199 3.19 12.08 14.79
C LYS A 199 4.10 12.51 13.64
N THR A 200 4.78 13.65 13.80
CA THR A 200 5.85 14.14 12.91
C THR A 200 7.03 14.57 13.77
N THR A 201 8.16 13.87 13.71
CA THR A 201 9.37 14.20 14.48
C THR A 201 9.96 15.54 14.08
N LYS A 202 9.97 15.82 12.77
CA LYS A 202 10.39 17.09 12.17
C LYS A 202 9.20 17.89 11.63
N PRO A 203 9.32 19.22 11.46
CA PRO A 203 8.30 20.01 10.80
C PRO A 203 8.10 19.57 9.35
N VAL A 204 6.84 19.45 8.92
CA VAL A 204 6.46 19.11 7.54
C VAL A 204 5.65 20.24 6.90
N PRO A 205 5.54 20.30 5.56
CA PRO A 205 4.62 21.23 4.89
C PRO A 205 3.18 21.06 5.37
N TYR A 206 2.40 22.16 5.42
CA TYR A 206 1.05 22.19 5.96
C TYR A 206 0.13 21.09 5.39
N GLU A 207 0.17 20.88 4.07
CA GLU A 207 -0.60 19.83 3.39
C GLU A 207 -0.25 18.40 3.84
N THR A 208 1.00 18.16 4.24
CA THR A 208 1.44 16.87 4.80
C THR A 208 0.95 16.72 6.23
N ALA A 209 1.05 17.77 7.06
CA ALA A 209 0.51 17.78 8.41
C ALA A 209 -1.01 17.56 8.42
N LYS A 210 -1.73 18.21 7.49
CA LYS A 210 -3.19 18.09 7.33
C LYS A 210 -3.60 16.67 6.91
N LYS A 211 -2.86 16.03 6.00
CA LYS A 211 -3.08 14.61 5.64
C LYS A 211 -2.88 13.68 6.83
N ILE A 212 -1.82 13.89 7.63
CA ILE A 212 -1.54 13.09 8.84
C ILE A 212 -2.63 13.31 9.90
N MET A 213 -3.07 14.55 10.14
CA MET A 213 -4.20 14.85 11.03
C MET A 213 -5.47 14.12 10.57
N ASN A 214 -5.85 14.24 9.30
CA ASN A 214 -7.06 13.60 8.78
C ASN A 214 -6.98 12.06 8.85
N GLN A 215 -5.79 11.46 8.67
CA GLN A 215 -5.59 10.01 8.88
C GLN A 215 -5.79 9.58 10.35
N LEU A 216 -5.26 10.36 11.31
CA LEU A 216 -5.43 10.09 12.74
C LEU A 216 -6.91 10.20 13.14
N VAL A 217 -7.58 11.25 12.68
CA VAL A 217 -9.01 11.50 12.93
C VAL A 217 -9.87 10.35 12.39
N HIS A 218 -9.72 9.98 11.11
CA HIS A 218 -10.44 8.84 10.53
C HIS A 218 -10.15 7.51 11.26
N SER A 219 -8.90 7.26 11.69
CA SER A 219 -8.52 6.06 12.45
C SER A 219 -9.21 5.97 13.82
N LYS A 220 -9.55 7.11 14.43
CA LYS A 220 -10.26 7.19 15.72
C LYS A 220 -11.77 7.17 15.52
N MET A 221 -12.29 7.86 14.50
CA MET A 221 -13.69 7.82 14.09
C MET A 221 -14.13 6.40 13.69
N ALA A 222 -13.28 5.64 12.98
CA ALA A 222 -13.51 4.22 12.69
C ALA A 222 -13.58 3.33 13.96
N LYS A 223 -12.97 3.78 15.07
CA LYS A 223 -13.04 3.15 16.41
C LYS A 223 -14.21 3.68 17.26
N GLY A 224 -15.06 4.55 16.70
CA GLY A 224 -16.28 5.06 17.34
C GLY A 224 -16.17 6.43 18.00
N TYR A 225 -15.10 7.19 17.77
CA TYR A 225 -14.98 8.56 18.27
C TYR A 225 -15.76 9.55 17.38
N THR A 226 -16.22 10.68 17.94
CA THR A 226 -17.00 11.73 17.25
C THR A 226 -16.51 13.14 17.57
N GLU A 227 -16.72 14.11 16.67
CA GLU A 227 -16.38 15.52 16.87
C GLU A 227 -17.48 16.26 17.67
N GLY A 228 -17.08 17.09 18.65
CA GLY A 228 -17.96 18.03 19.35
C GLY A 228 -17.95 17.91 20.89
N GLU A 229 -17.77 19.03 21.60
CA GLU A 229 -17.56 19.09 23.06
C GLU A 229 -18.62 18.36 23.90
N SER A 230 -19.89 18.45 23.49
CA SER A 230 -21.02 17.80 24.17
C SER A 230 -20.89 16.27 24.21
N GLY A 231 -19.98 15.67 23.42
CA GLY A 231 -19.81 14.23 23.29
C GLY A 231 -21.13 13.55 22.96
N THR A 232 -21.92 14.17 22.07
CA THR A 232 -23.36 13.94 21.88
C THR A 232 -23.65 12.45 21.83
N PRO A 233 -24.36 11.86 22.82
CA PRO A 233 -24.52 10.43 22.87
C PRO A 233 -25.36 9.92 21.70
N TYR A 234 -24.68 9.45 20.65
CA TYR A 234 -25.06 8.16 20.13
C TYR A 234 -24.97 7.20 21.29
N LEU A 235 -26.15 6.88 21.84
CA LEU A 235 -26.39 5.65 22.56
C LEU A 235 -25.61 4.57 21.81
N HIS A 236 -24.63 3.96 22.47
CA HIS A 236 -24.05 2.72 21.99
C HIS A 236 -25.16 1.68 22.10
N SER A 237 -26.01 1.63 21.08
CA SER A 237 -26.77 0.43 20.80
C SER A 237 -25.80 -0.73 20.63
N ALA A 238 -26.32 -1.95 20.87
CA ALA A 238 -25.50 -3.13 20.89
C ALA A 238 -24.67 -3.24 19.59
N LYS A 239 -23.51 -3.88 19.69
CA LYS A 239 -22.58 -4.14 18.57
C LYS A 239 -23.27 -4.68 17.31
N GLU A 240 -24.43 -5.31 17.50
CA GLU A 240 -25.40 -5.79 16.51
C GLU A 240 -25.98 -4.69 15.61
N GLU A 241 -26.41 -3.54 16.14
CA GLU A 241 -26.95 -2.42 15.32
C GLU A 241 -25.88 -1.77 14.44
N ARG A 242 -24.59 -1.88 14.81
CA ARG A 242 -23.48 -1.46 13.96
C ARG A 242 -23.13 -2.47 12.86
N VAL A 243 -23.75 -3.66 12.81
CA VAL A 243 -23.53 -4.63 11.74
C VAL A 243 -24.29 -4.17 10.49
N SER A 244 -23.55 -3.77 9.47
CA SER A 244 -24.15 -3.24 8.23
C SER A 244 -24.89 -4.29 7.38
N GLY A 245 -24.65 -5.58 7.61
CA GLY A 245 -25.05 -6.68 6.72
C GLY A 245 -24.19 -6.81 5.44
N VAL A 246 -23.20 -5.93 5.26
CA VAL A 246 -22.34 -5.85 4.07
C VAL A 246 -20.92 -6.28 4.43
N HIS A 247 -20.27 -7.06 3.56
CA HIS A 247 -18.96 -7.64 3.82
C HIS A 247 -18.05 -7.54 2.60
N CYS A 248 -16.88 -6.91 2.77
CA CYS A 248 -15.91 -6.71 1.69
C CYS A 248 -15.36 -8.04 1.15
N GLN A 249 -15.17 -8.14 -0.16
CA GLN A 249 -14.32 -9.15 -0.79
C GLN A 249 -12.83 -8.88 -0.44
N LEU A 250 -12.11 -9.92 -0.01
CA LEU A 250 -10.72 -9.82 0.48
C LEU A 250 -9.74 -10.62 -0.41
N LEU A 251 -8.63 -9.98 -0.72
CA LEU A 251 -7.65 -10.43 -1.71
C LEU A 251 -6.55 -11.29 -1.06
N ASN A 252 -6.22 -12.44 -1.67
CA ASN A 252 -5.03 -13.22 -1.34
C ASN A 252 -3.77 -12.63 -2.00
N PRO A 253 -2.60 -12.71 -1.33
CA PRO A 253 -1.33 -12.32 -1.95
C PRO A 253 -0.89 -13.36 -2.98
N ILE A 254 -0.09 -12.91 -3.95
CA ILE A 254 0.76 -13.73 -4.81
C ILE A 254 2.23 -13.28 -4.68
N ASP A 255 3.15 -14.00 -5.33
CA ASP A 255 4.56 -13.62 -5.46
C ASP A 255 4.92 -13.10 -6.88
N GLU A 256 6.22 -12.89 -7.14
CA GLU A 256 6.75 -12.38 -8.42
C GLU A 256 6.73 -13.46 -9.53
N GLU A 257 6.69 -14.75 -9.17
CA GLU A 257 6.72 -15.85 -10.13
C GLU A 257 5.31 -16.07 -10.72
N GLU A 258 4.27 -15.97 -9.87
CA GLU A 258 2.88 -15.93 -10.32
C GLU A 258 2.52 -14.65 -11.12
N LEU A 259 3.20 -13.52 -10.85
CA LEU A 259 2.85 -12.19 -11.36
C LEU A 259 2.72 -12.14 -12.90
N PHE A 260 3.65 -12.77 -13.62
CA PHE A 260 3.62 -12.79 -15.09
C PHE A 260 2.38 -13.50 -15.64
N GLY A 261 1.92 -14.58 -14.99
CA GLY A 261 0.70 -15.29 -15.40
C GLY A 261 -0.56 -14.41 -15.33
N TYR A 262 -0.64 -13.47 -14.39
CA TYR A 262 -1.76 -12.53 -14.28
C TYR A 262 -1.60 -11.28 -15.15
N LEU A 263 -0.36 -10.86 -15.43
CA LEU A 263 -0.07 -9.81 -16.42
C LEU A 263 -0.48 -10.24 -17.84
N GLU A 264 -0.34 -11.53 -18.19
CA GLU A 264 -0.57 -12.02 -19.56
C GLU A 264 -1.93 -12.71 -19.78
N ASN A 265 -2.67 -13.03 -18.71
CA ASN A 265 -4.00 -13.63 -18.82
C ASN A 265 -5.11 -12.57 -18.97
N ASP A 266 -5.75 -12.51 -20.13
CA ASP A 266 -6.83 -11.56 -20.45
C ASP A 266 -8.16 -11.82 -19.68
N GLN A 267 -8.30 -12.95 -18.96
CA GLN A 267 -9.37 -13.14 -17.98
C GLN A 267 -9.24 -12.17 -16.79
N PHE A 268 -8.04 -11.68 -16.51
CA PHE A 268 -7.74 -10.80 -15.38
C PHE A 268 -7.44 -9.37 -15.83
N GLY A 269 -8.23 -8.41 -15.36
CA GLY A 269 -7.89 -6.99 -15.42
C GLY A 269 -7.08 -6.57 -14.19
N ALA A 270 -6.26 -5.52 -14.34
CA ALA A 270 -5.43 -4.97 -13.27
C ALA A 270 -5.87 -3.56 -12.83
N GLN A 271 -5.60 -3.24 -11.57
CA GLN A 271 -5.83 -1.94 -10.92
C GLN A 271 -4.66 -1.59 -10.00
N GLU A 272 -4.43 -0.31 -9.71
CA GLU A 272 -3.49 0.10 -8.65
C GLU A 272 -3.93 -0.49 -7.30
N LYS A 273 -3.00 -1.06 -6.52
CA LYS A 273 -3.26 -1.28 -5.10
C LYS A 273 -2.99 0.02 -4.35
N LEU A 274 -4.08 0.69 -3.98
CA LEU A 274 -4.05 1.85 -3.10
C LEU A 274 -3.69 1.46 -1.66
N ASP A 275 -2.95 2.36 -1.01
CA ASP A 275 -2.56 2.32 0.40
C ASP A 275 -3.40 3.35 1.15
N GLY A 276 -4.32 2.90 2.01
CA GLY A 276 -5.39 3.73 2.54
C GLY A 276 -6.33 2.97 3.48
N ASN A 277 -7.55 3.47 3.63
CA ASN A 277 -8.56 2.86 4.50
C ASN A 277 -9.74 2.29 3.68
N ARG A 278 -9.81 0.97 3.58
CA ARG A 278 -10.91 0.23 2.93
C ARG A 278 -12.26 0.57 3.54
N MET A 279 -13.11 1.20 2.74
CA MET A 279 -14.45 1.64 3.10
C MET A 279 -15.43 1.37 1.96
N MET A 280 -16.60 0.86 2.28
CA MET A 280 -17.75 0.85 1.36
C MET A 280 -18.64 2.04 1.70
N ILE A 281 -19.18 2.72 0.69
CA ILE A 281 -20.12 3.83 0.87
C ILE A 281 -21.51 3.35 0.50
N ARG A 282 -22.41 3.34 1.48
CA ARG A 282 -23.83 3.04 1.31
C ARG A 282 -24.63 4.34 1.24
N LYS A 283 -25.44 4.49 0.20
CA LYS A 283 -26.42 5.58 0.04
C LYS A 283 -27.79 4.98 -0.21
N ILE A 284 -28.78 5.34 0.61
CA ILE A 284 -30.19 4.95 0.43
C ILE A 284 -31.04 6.22 0.64
N GLY A 285 -31.58 6.77 -0.46
CA GLY A 285 -32.20 8.09 -0.43
C GLY A 285 -31.19 9.16 0.03
N ASP A 286 -31.54 9.85 1.12
CA ASP A 286 -30.74 10.88 1.79
C ASP A 286 -29.89 10.34 2.96
N THR A 287 -29.94 9.03 3.25
CA THR A 287 -29.08 8.40 4.26
C THR A 287 -27.75 7.97 3.61
N VAL A 288 -26.63 8.41 4.16
CA VAL A 288 -25.28 8.01 3.73
C VAL A 288 -24.47 7.46 4.90
N GLU A 289 -23.86 6.30 4.72
CA GLU A 289 -23.08 5.59 5.73
C GLU A 289 -21.76 5.06 5.17
N GLY A 290 -20.70 5.12 5.98
CA GLY A 290 -19.47 4.37 5.72
C GLY A 290 -19.54 2.99 6.35
N ILE A 291 -18.99 1.99 5.68
CA ILE A 291 -18.89 0.62 6.18
C ILE A 291 -17.42 0.20 6.09
N ASN A 292 -16.80 -0.11 7.21
CA ASN A 292 -15.39 -0.49 7.23
C ASN A 292 -15.17 -1.95 6.79
N ARG A 293 -13.90 -2.33 6.57
CA ARG A 293 -13.48 -3.70 6.22
C ARG A 293 -14.02 -4.84 7.12
N LYS A 294 -14.49 -4.56 8.35
CA LYS A 294 -15.12 -5.56 9.24
C LYS A 294 -16.64 -5.68 9.05
N GLY A 295 -17.24 -4.96 8.11
CA GLY A 295 -18.68 -4.87 7.91
C GLY A 295 -19.41 -4.02 8.95
N LEU A 296 -18.69 -3.18 9.69
CA LEU A 296 -19.27 -2.30 10.71
C LEU A 296 -19.50 -0.90 10.17
N ILE A 297 -20.65 -0.33 10.50
CA ILE A 297 -21.00 1.07 10.19
C ILE A 297 -20.03 2.00 10.94
N ILE A 298 -19.50 2.99 10.21
CA ILE A 298 -18.60 4.03 10.68
C ILE A 298 -19.06 5.40 10.13
N PRO A 299 -18.81 6.51 10.86
CA PRO A 299 -18.96 7.85 10.29
C PRO A 299 -17.95 8.07 9.15
N ILE A 300 -18.26 9.05 8.30
CA ILE A 300 -17.47 9.46 7.12
C ILE A 300 -17.22 10.97 7.17
N SER A 301 -16.21 11.46 6.45
CA SER A 301 -15.95 12.91 6.42
C SER A 301 -17.11 13.67 5.76
N LYS A 302 -17.34 14.91 6.21
CA LYS A 302 -18.41 15.79 5.70
C LYS A 302 -18.26 16.04 4.19
N THR A 303 -17.03 16.06 3.69
CA THR A 303 -16.66 16.15 2.27
C THR A 303 -17.23 14.97 1.47
N ILE A 304 -16.90 13.74 1.91
CA ILE A 304 -17.35 12.50 1.28
C ILE A 304 -18.88 12.35 1.40
N HIS A 305 -19.45 12.66 2.57
CA HIS A 305 -20.88 12.62 2.83
C HIS A 305 -21.67 13.53 1.88
N ASN A 306 -21.31 14.82 1.82
CA ASN A 306 -22.05 15.80 1.02
C ASN A 306 -21.89 15.55 -0.48
N HIS A 307 -20.72 15.10 -0.94
CA HIS A 307 -20.54 14.67 -2.31
C HIS A 307 -21.41 13.43 -2.64
N THR A 308 -21.47 12.46 -1.72
CA THR A 308 -22.32 11.27 -1.87
C THR A 308 -23.81 11.63 -1.95
N LEU A 309 -24.28 12.60 -1.16
CA LEU A 309 -25.66 13.10 -1.24
C LEU A 309 -26.03 13.68 -2.62
N SER A 310 -25.06 14.17 -3.41
CA SER A 310 -25.33 14.78 -4.72
C SER A 310 -25.68 13.79 -5.85
N PHE A 311 -25.54 12.49 -5.59
CA PHE A 311 -25.98 11.41 -6.48
C PHE A 311 -27.49 11.18 -6.35
N GLN A 312 -28.18 10.92 -7.46
CA GLN A 312 -29.61 10.64 -7.46
C GLN A 312 -29.89 9.17 -7.13
N GLU A 313 -29.00 8.30 -7.58
CA GLU A 313 -28.99 6.87 -7.33
C GLU A 313 -28.92 6.55 -5.83
N SER A 314 -29.39 5.36 -5.47
CA SER A 314 -28.99 4.67 -4.24
C SER A 314 -27.97 3.59 -4.59
N PHE A 315 -26.96 3.36 -3.76
CA PHE A 315 -25.89 2.39 -4.09
C PHE A 315 -25.14 1.89 -2.86
N ILE A 316 -24.37 0.82 -3.07
CA ILE A 316 -23.24 0.47 -2.20
C ILE A 316 -22.00 0.35 -3.11
N LEU A 317 -21.09 1.31 -3.00
CA LEU A 317 -19.80 1.30 -3.70
C LEU A 317 -18.71 0.70 -2.80
N ASP A 318 -17.76 -0.05 -3.37
CA ASP A 318 -16.62 -0.61 -2.64
C ASP A 318 -15.33 0.12 -3.08
N GLY A 319 -14.56 0.66 -2.12
CA GLY A 319 -13.43 1.54 -2.41
C GLY A 319 -12.42 1.72 -1.27
N GLU A 320 -11.44 2.58 -1.50
CA GLU A 320 -10.42 2.98 -0.51
C GLU A 320 -10.52 4.49 -0.22
N VAL A 321 -10.32 4.92 1.03
CA VAL A 321 -10.24 6.34 1.40
C VAL A 321 -8.79 6.75 1.65
N ILE A 322 -8.37 7.87 1.05
CA ILE A 322 -7.07 8.51 1.29
C ILE A 322 -7.33 10.00 1.55
N GLY A 323 -7.20 10.43 2.82
CA GLY A 323 -7.63 11.78 3.22
C GLY A 323 -9.14 11.93 3.08
N ASP A 324 -9.57 12.92 2.30
CA ASP A 324 -10.98 13.19 1.98
C ASP A 324 -11.41 12.70 0.59
N THR A 325 -10.51 12.02 -0.15
CA THR A 325 -10.79 11.46 -1.47
C THR A 325 -11.12 9.96 -1.34
N PHE A 326 -12.22 9.56 -1.98
CA PHE A 326 -12.70 8.18 -2.08
C PHE A 326 -12.40 7.59 -3.46
N TYR A 327 -11.85 6.38 -3.46
CA TYR A 327 -11.40 5.67 -4.65
C TYR A 327 -12.20 4.37 -4.84
N PRO A 328 -13.39 4.42 -5.46
CA PRO A 328 -14.19 3.23 -5.72
C PRO A 328 -13.58 2.35 -6.81
N PHE A 329 -13.66 1.04 -6.63
CA PHE A 329 -13.12 0.04 -7.54
C PHE A 329 -14.06 -1.16 -7.79
N ASP A 330 -15.21 -1.25 -7.12
CA ASP A 330 -16.25 -2.26 -7.36
C ASP A 330 -17.64 -1.73 -6.95
N LEU A 331 -18.69 -2.41 -7.38
CA LEU A 331 -20.10 -2.07 -7.11
C LEU A 331 -20.79 -3.27 -6.46
N PHE A 332 -21.39 -3.06 -5.29
CA PHE A 332 -22.08 -4.11 -4.53
C PHE A 332 -23.59 -4.11 -4.78
N SER A 333 -24.21 -2.93 -4.86
CA SER A 333 -25.63 -2.77 -5.22
C SER A 333 -25.91 -1.42 -5.90
N LYS A 334 -26.96 -1.37 -6.75
CA LYS A 334 -27.46 -0.13 -7.38
C LYS A 334 -28.98 -0.10 -7.34
N ASP A 335 -29.54 1.03 -6.90
CA ASP A 335 -30.95 1.31 -6.70
C ASP A 335 -31.67 0.18 -5.96
N GLN A 336 -31.04 -0.25 -4.85
CA GLN A 336 -31.43 -1.36 -3.96
C GLN A 336 -31.38 -2.78 -4.58
N ASN A 337 -31.05 -2.91 -5.87
CA ASN A 337 -30.82 -4.20 -6.52
C ASN A 337 -29.40 -4.72 -6.23
N ASP A 338 -29.28 -6.01 -5.90
CA ASP A 338 -27.98 -6.70 -5.80
C ASP A 338 -27.23 -6.66 -7.14
N MET A 339 -25.93 -6.37 -7.08
CA MET A 339 -25.04 -6.45 -8.25
C MET A 339 -23.99 -7.56 -8.09
N GLN A 340 -23.89 -8.22 -6.93
CA GLN A 340 -22.84 -9.17 -6.61
C GLN A 340 -22.79 -10.37 -7.56
N HIS A 341 -23.96 -10.84 -8.03
CA HIS A 341 -24.06 -11.94 -8.97
C HIS A 341 -23.51 -11.63 -10.38
N LEU A 342 -23.37 -10.35 -10.75
CA LEU A 342 -22.88 -9.94 -12.06
C LEU A 342 -21.36 -10.09 -12.20
N PRO A 343 -20.83 -10.42 -13.39
CA PRO A 343 -19.42 -10.32 -13.73
C PRO A 343 -18.76 -9.00 -13.33
N TYR A 344 -17.52 -9.03 -12.84
CA TYR A 344 -16.81 -7.83 -12.39
C TYR A 344 -16.71 -6.74 -13.46
N LYS A 345 -16.51 -7.11 -14.74
CA LYS A 345 -16.51 -6.16 -15.86
C LYS A 345 -17.81 -5.34 -15.98
N GLU A 346 -18.95 -5.95 -15.65
CA GLU A 346 -20.28 -5.32 -15.70
C GLU A 346 -20.51 -4.46 -14.47
N ARG A 347 -20.13 -4.93 -13.28
CA ARG A 347 -20.13 -4.12 -12.03
C ARG A 347 -19.25 -2.87 -12.18
N TYR A 348 -18.08 -3.01 -12.79
CA TYR A 348 -17.18 -1.89 -13.08
C TYR A 348 -17.73 -0.94 -14.16
N ALA A 349 -18.43 -1.44 -15.19
CA ALA A 349 -19.10 -0.60 -16.18
C ALA A 349 -20.27 0.20 -15.58
N LEU A 350 -21.05 -0.41 -14.69
CA LEU A 350 -22.10 0.27 -13.92
C LEU A 350 -21.52 1.32 -12.97
N LEU A 351 -20.47 0.99 -12.22
CA LEU A 351 -19.71 1.94 -11.39
C LEU A 351 -19.21 3.14 -12.21
N SER A 352 -18.57 2.85 -13.35
CA SER A 352 -18.09 3.88 -14.29
C SER A 352 -19.23 4.77 -14.78
N SER A 353 -20.45 4.25 -14.91
CA SER A 353 -21.60 5.00 -15.41
C SER A 353 -22.20 5.93 -14.35
N ILE A 354 -22.29 5.48 -13.09
CA ILE A 354 -22.68 6.32 -11.95
C ILE A 354 -21.74 7.54 -11.84
N LEU A 355 -20.44 7.33 -12.02
CA LEU A 355 -19.43 8.38 -11.83
C LEU A 355 -19.23 9.29 -13.06
N LYS A 356 -19.40 8.78 -14.28
CA LYS A 356 -19.30 9.57 -15.53
C LYS A 356 -20.29 10.74 -15.57
N ASN A 357 -21.48 10.58 -15.00
CA ASN A 357 -22.53 11.61 -14.97
C ASN A 357 -22.17 12.84 -14.10
N ARG A 358 -21.07 12.78 -13.33
CA ARG A 358 -20.58 13.83 -12.42
C ARG A 358 -19.06 14.08 -12.55
N ALA A 359 -18.50 13.80 -13.73
CA ALA A 359 -17.06 13.88 -13.97
C ALA A 359 -16.44 15.22 -13.52
N GLN A 360 -15.20 15.15 -13.03
CA GLN A 360 -14.35 16.28 -12.62
C GLN A 360 -14.71 16.94 -11.27
N ASN A 361 -14.63 16.15 -10.18
CA ASN A 361 -14.53 16.60 -8.79
C ASN A 361 -13.44 15.79 -8.06
N ASP A 362 -12.64 16.42 -7.20
CA ASP A 362 -11.46 15.81 -6.54
C ASP A 362 -11.78 14.85 -5.37
N ILE A 363 -13.06 14.51 -5.20
CA ILE A 363 -13.58 13.75 -4.06
C ILE A 363 -13.79 12.28 -4.43
N PHE A 364 -14.25 11.95 -5.65
CA PHE A 364 -14.52 10.57 -6.08
C PHE A 364 -13.70 10.23 -7.33
N HIS A 365 -12.82 9.23 -7.23
CA HIS A 365 -11.87 8.85 -8.28
C HIS A 365 -11.89 7.34 -8.55
N ILE A 366 -12.54 6.93 -9.63
CA ILE A 366 -12.59 5.51 -10.00
C ILE A 366 -11.17 4.95 -10.25
N VAL A 367 -10.85 3.79 -9.67
CA VAL A 367 -9.54 3.16 -9.88
C VAL A 367 -9.51 2.53 -11.27
N GLU A 368 -8.66 3.06 -12.15
CA GLU A 368 -8.54 2.63 -13.56
C GLU A 368 -8.33 1.12 -13.70
N LEU A 369 -9.26 0.45 -14.38
CA LEU A 369 -9.19 -0.96 -14.75
C LEU A 369 -8.55 -1.14 -16.13
N LEU A 370 -7.38 -1.78 -16.18
CA LEU A 370 -6.69 -2.10 -17.43
C LEU A 370 -6.78 -3.59 -17.75
N THR A 371 -7.27 -3.93 -18.94
CA THR A 371 -7.51 -5.33 -19.35
C THR A 371 -6.41 -5.88 -20.24
N SER A 372 -5.83 -5.08 -21.14
CA SER A 372 -4.82 -5.56 -22.09
C SER A 372 -3.49 -5.87 -21.39
N THR A 373 -2.85 -6.97 -21.80
CA THR A 373 -1.50 -7.36 -21.33
C THR A 373 -0.46 -6.23 -21.46
N LYS A 374 -0.54 -5.41 -22.51
CA LYS A 374 0.36 -4.26 -22.72
C LYS A 374 0.14 -3.16 -21.68
N ASP A 375 -1.12 -2.82 -21.41
CA ASP A 375 -1.47 -1.75 -20.47
C ASP A 375 -1.27 -2.20 -19.02
N LYS A 376 -1.55 -3.47 -18.69
CA LYS A 376 -1.24 -4.10 -17.39
C LYS A 376 0.27 -4.04 -17.08
N LYS A 377 1.14 -4.35 -18.06
CA LYS A 377 2.61 -4.22 -17.91
C LYS A 377 3.05 -2.76 -17.72
N ARG A 378 2.54 -1.82 -18.53
CA ARG A 378 2.82 -0.37 -18.36
C ARG A 378 2.40 0.14 -16.97
N LEU A 379 1.27 -0.33 -16.45
CA LEU A 379 0.80 0.01 -15.11
C LEU A 379 1.75 -0.51 -14.04
N LEU A 380 2.18 -1.78 -14.10
CA LEU A 380 3.16 -2.33 -13.16
C LEU A 380 4.46 -1.52 -13.13
N GLU A 381 5.01 -1.16 -14.29
CA GLU A 381 6.21 -0.32 -14.39
C GLU A 381 6.01 1.07 -13.79
N LYS A 382 4.88 1.73 -14.12
CA LYS A 382 4.50 3.03 -13.55
C LYS A 382 4.39 2.95 -12.03
N LEU A 383 3.64 2.00 -11.50
CA LEU A 383 3.39 1.86 -10.06
C LEU A 383 4.69 1.56 -9.30
N ARG A 384 5.61 0.76 -9.88
CA ARG A 384 6.95 0.52 -9.32
C ARG A 384 7.79 1.80 -9.29
N LYS A 385 7.82 2.56 -10.38
CA LYS A 385 8.52 3.85 -10.47
C LYS A 385 7.98 4.88 -9.48
N ASP A 386 6.66 4.97 -9.37
CA ASP A 386 5.93 5.88 -8.47
C ASP A 386 5.89 5.38 -7.01
N GLN A 387 6.57 4.25 -6.72
CA GLN A 387 6.69 3.61 -5.40
C GLN A 387 5.35 3.32 -4.68
N LYS A 388 4.31 2.96 -5.43
CA LYS A 388 3.01 2.57 -4.87
C LYS A 388 3.08 1.21 -4.18
N GLU A 389 2.08 0.87 -3.36
CA GLU A 389 2.10 -0.36 -2.54
C GLU A 389 2.08 -1.64 -3.39
N GLY A 390 1.41 -1.63 -4.53
CA GLY A 390 1.32 -2.80 -5.40
C GLY A 390 0.32 -2.69 -6.53
N ILE A 391 -0.04 -3.85 -7.08
CA ILE A 391 -1.04 -4.02 -8.13
C ILE A 391 -2.06 -5.09 -7.69
N VAL A 392 -3.32 -4.91 -8.09
CA VAL A 392 -4.42 -5.84 -7.87
C VAL A 392 -4.84 -6.44 -9.21
N PHE A 393 -5.10 -7.75 -9.26
CA PHE A 393 -5.75 -8.40 -10.39
C PHE A 393 -7.12 -8.94 -10.00
N LYS A 394 -8.10 -8.77 -10.89
CA LYS A 394 -9.49 -9.22 -10.71
C LYS A 394 -9.96 -9.99 -11.94
N ASP A 395 -10.56 -11.15 -11.74
CA ASP A 395 -11.23 -11.92 -12.78
C ASP A 395 -12.43 -11.12 -13.31
N LEU A 396 -12.36 -10.74 -14.58
CA LEU A 396 -13.35 -9.90 -15.26
C LEU A 396 -14.74 -10.56 -15.36
N ASN A 397 -14.79 -11.89 -15.31
CA ASN A 397 -16.03 -12.67 -15.44
C ASN A 397 -16.60 -13.12 -14.09
N ALA A 398 -15.90 -12.88 -12.98
CA ALA A 398 -16.30 -13.39 -11.68
C ALA A 398 -17.38 -12.54 -10.95
N PRO A 399 -18.33 -13.19 -10.25
CA PRO A 399 -19.20 -12.51 -9.30
C PRO A 399 -18.40 -12.02 -8.08
N TYR A 400 -18.96 -11.04 -7.37
CA TYR A 400 -18.45 -10.57 -6.08
C TYR A 400 -18.62 -11.69 -5.04
N LYS A 401 -17.59 -11.91 -4.22
CA LYS A 401 -17.64 -12.90 -3.12
C LYS A 401 -17.03 -12.31 -1.87
N ALA A 402 -17.89 -12.00 -0.90
CA ALA A 402 -17.49 -11.47 0.41
C ALA A 402 -16.49 -12.38 1.15
N GLY A 403 -15.63 -11.78 1.97
CA GLY A 403 -14.63 -12.51 2.75
C GLY A 403 -13.38 -12.88 1.96
N ARG A 404 -12.54 -13.74 2.55
CA ARG A 404 -11.26 -14.21 1.97
C ARG A 404 -11.42 -15.64 1.44
N PRO A 405 -11.14 -15.92 0.15
CA PRO A 405 -11.07 -17.29 -0.37
C PRO A 405 -9.98 -18.10 0.34
N ALA A 406 -10.21 -19.40 0.57
CA ALA A 406 -9.28 -20.27 1.30
C ALA A 406 -7.90 -20.44 0.60
N SER A 407 -7.87 -20.37 -0.73
CA SER A 407 -6.65 -20.27 -1.54
C SER A 407 -6.94 -19.51 -2.85
N LYS A 408 -5.94 -18.79 -3.37
CA LYS A 408 -6.02 -17.89 -4.55
C LYS A 408 -7.33 -17.10 -4.58
N GLY A 409 -8.18 -17.28 -5.61
CA GLY A 409 -9.50 -16.68 -5.72
C GLY A 409 -9.66 -15.74 -6.91
N THR A 410 -10.84 -15.12 -7.02
CA THR A 410 -11.21 -14.25 -8.16
C THR A 410 -10.65 -12.82 -8.04
N GLN A 411 -10.04 -12.46 -6.91
CA GLN A 411 -9.25 -11.24 -6.74
C GLN A 411 -7.98 -11.54 -5.94
N ILE A 412 -6.85 -11.06 -6.43
CA ILE A 412 -5.52 -11.26 -5.84
C ILE A 412 -4.73 -9.94 -5.81
N LYS A 413 -3.71 -9.85 -4.97
CA LYS A 413 -2.80 -8.70 -4.90
C LYS A 413 -1.34 -9.11 -5.00
N PHE A 414 -0.55 -8.33 -5.72
CA PHE A 414 0.90 -8.37 -5.64
C PHE A 414 1.38 -7.04 -5.02
N LYS A 415 1.86 -7.10 -3.77
CA LYS A 415 2.51 -5.95 -3.11
C LYS A 415 3.97 -5.90 -3.55
N PHE A 416 4.50 -4.70 -3.80
CA PHE A 416 5.92 -4.53 -4.13
C PHE A 416 6.80 -4.59 -2.88
N TYR A 417 6.28 -4.19 -1.72
CA TYR A 417 6.96 -4.25 -0.44
C TYR A 417 6.02 -4.72 0.68
N GLU A 418 6.54 -5.42 1.67
CA GLU A 418 5.94 -5.50 3.01
C GLU A 418 6.61 -4.48 3.95
N THR A 419 6.14 -4.36 5.19
CA THR A 419 6.83 -3.59 6.24
C THR A 419 7.08 -4.46 7.46
N ALA A 420 8.05 -4.05 8.27
CA ALA A 420 8.35 -4.62 9.58
C ALA A 420 8.74 -3.52 10.57
N THR A 421 8.31 -3.71 11.81
CA THR A 421 8.77 -2.97 12.99
C THR A 421 9.99 -3.71 13.54
N VAL A 422 11.18 -3.10 13.48
CA VAL A 422 12.47 -3.73 13.83
C VAL A 422 13.22 -2.92 14.89
N SER A 423 14.04 -3.60 15.71
CA SER A 423 14.89 -2.95 16.72
C SER A 423 16.27 -2.61 16.13
N VAL A 424 16.84 -1.46 16.50
CA VAL A 424 18.18 -1.04 16.09
C VAL A 424 19.24 -1.75 16.93
N GLU A 425 20.06 -2.56 16.27
CA GLU A 425 21.14 -3.34 16.88
C GLU A 425 22.41 -2.51 17.09
N GLU A 426 22.78 -1.68 16.11
CA GLU A 426 23.98 -0.84 16.10
C GLU A 426 23.86 0.30 15.07
N VAL A 427 24.50 1.43 15.34
CA VAL A 427 24.65 2.56 14.41
C VAL A 427 25.99 2.44 13.70
N ASN A 428 25.99 2.37 12.36
CA ASN A 428 27.22 2.16 11.61
C ASN A 428 28.02 3.45 11.37
N LEU A 429 29.28 3.30 10.94
CA LEU A 429 30.14 4.40 10.47
C LEU A 429 29.64 5.09 9.18
N LYS A 430 28.64 4.51 8.49
CA LYS A 430 27.92 5.11 7.36
C LYS A 430 26.50 5.42 7.81
N HIS A 431 25.79 6.27 7.07
CA HIS A 431 24.44 6.75 7.40
C HIS A 431 23.37 5.63 7.30
N SER A 432 23.42 4.67 8.21
CA SER A 432 22.77 3.37 8.14
C SER A 432 22.84 2.65 9.49
N VAL A 433 21.81 1.88 9.83
CA VAL A 433 21.74 1.10 11.08
C VAL A 433 21.62 -0.39 10.82
N SER A 434 22.22 -1.19 11.70
CA SER A 434 22.00 -2.64 11.80
C SER A 434 20.66 -2.89 12.50
N MET A 435 19.90 -3.86 12.01
CA MET A 435 18.53 -4.15 12.43
C MET A 435 18.43 -5.57 13.00
N ARG A 436 17.60 -5.78 14.01
CA ARG A 436 17.31 -7.09 14.61
C ARG A 436 15.81 -7.29 14.89
N LEU A 437 15.39 -8.55 14.93
CA LEU A 437 14.06 -9.02 15.33
C LEU A 437 14.21 -10.15 16.35
N TYR A 438 13.20 -10.37 17.18
CA TYR A 438 13.21 -11.37 18.25
C TYR A 438 12.53 -12.67 17.80
N ASP A 439 13.15 -13.81 18.11
CA ASP A 439 12.64 -15.15 17.88
C ASP A 439 12.60 -15.92 19.21
N GLU A 440 11.46 -16.52 19.55
CA GLU A 440 11.24 -17.20 20.85
C GLU A 440 12.20 -18.37 21.12
N GLY A 441 12.80 -18.96 20.08
CA GLY A 441 13.77 -20.05 20.19
C GLY A 441 15.24 -19.63 20.04
N LYS A 442 15.52 -18.42 19.53
CA LYS A 442 16.88 -17.95 19.23
C LYS A 442 17.27 -16.62 19.90
N GLY A 443 16.32 -15.89 20.48
CA GLY A 443 16.52 -14.52 20.96
C GLY A 443 16.62 -13.52 19.81
N TRP A 444 17.49 -12.52 19.95
CA TRP A 444 17.67 -11.50 18.91
C TRP A 444 18.42 -12.05 17.69
N VAL A 445 17.78 -11.96 16.52
CA VAL A 445 18.30 -12.34 15.21
C VAL A 445 18.54 -11.07 14.39
N SER A 446 19.78 -10.86 13.93
CA SER A 446 20.11 -9.74 13.04
C SER A 446 19.53 -9.96 11.64
N VAL A 447 18.85 -8.94 11.11
CA VAL A 447 18.16 -8.95 9.81
C VAL A 447 18.77 -7.97 8.80
N GLY A 448 20.04 -7.61 9.01
CA GLY A 448 20.87 -6.83 8.10
C GLY A 448 20.83 -5.33 8.37
N ASN A 449 21.08 -4.54 7.33
CA ASN A 449 21.28 -3.09 7.44
C ASN A 449 20.28 -2.30 6.61
N VAL A 450 19.86 -1.13 7.11
CA VAL A 450 19.06 -0.15 6.36
C VAL A 450 19.76 1.20 6.30
N THR A 451 19.74 1.84 5.14
CA THR A 451 20.24 3.22 4.97
C THR A 451 19.23 4.21 5.55
N ILE A 452 19.70 5.10 6.42
CA ILE A 452 18.91 6.22 6.92
C ILE A 452 19.06 7.39 5.92
N PRO A 453 17.97 8.06 5.49
CA PRO A 453 18.09 9.25 4.64
C PRO A 453 18.85 10.37 5.35
N ILE A 454 19.65 11.15 4.63
CA ILE A 454 20.46 12.25 5.21
C ILE A 454 19.59 13.34 5.89
N ASN A 455 18.34 13.46 5.47
CA ASN A 455 17.38 14.42 6.04
C ASN A 455 16.71 13.91 7.33
N GLU A 456 16.89 12.63 7.68
CA GLU A 456 16.34 12.02 8.90
C GLU A 456 17.35 12.05 10.03
N GLU A 457 16.87 12.03 11.28
CA GLU A 457 17.75 11.83 12.45
C GLU A 457 18.22 10.38 12.52
N MET A 458 19.46 10.18 13.00
CA MET A 458 20.05 8.85 13.15
C MET A 458 19.42 8.13 14.36
N PRO A 459 18.71 7.01 14.17
CA PRO A 459 18.17 6.22 15.28
C PRO A 459 19.30 5.73 16.19
N GLN A 460 19.03 5.67 17.49
CA GLN A 460 19.96 5.20 18.50
C GLN A 460 19.85 3.68 18.71
N LYS A 461 20.79 3.10 19.45
CA LYS A 461 20.76 1.67 19.78
C LYS A 461 19.54 1.34 20.65
N ASN A 462 18.85 0.25 20.29
CA ASN A 462 17.55 -0.18 20.79
C ASN A 462 16.34 0.70 20.39
N ASP A 463 16.50 1.77 19.60
CA ASP A 463 15.34 2.44 19.00
C ASP A 463 14.56 1.45 18.12
N ILE A 464 13.25 1.60 18.08
CA ILE A 464 12.38 0.78 17.22
C ILE A 464 12.04 1.61 15.99
N ILE A 465 12.19 1.01 14.82
CA ILE A 465 12.04 1.68 13.52
C ILE A 465 11.12 0.87 12.61
N GLU A 466 10.36 1.55 11.76
CA GLU A 466 9.61 0.90 10.69
C GLU A 466 10.48 0.86 9.42
N VAL A 467 10.53 -0.30 8.76
CA VAL A 467 11.20 -0.48 7.48
C VAL A 467 10.29 -1.19 6.48
N ARG A 468 10.25 -0.71 5.24
CA ARG A 468 9.69 -1.48 4.12
C ARG A 468 10.76 -2.34 3.47
N TYR A 469 10.41 -3.55 3.05
CA TYR A 469 11.33 -4.51 2.41
C TYR A 469 10.57 -5.35 1.38
N LEU A 470 11.26 -5.96 0.41
CA LEU A 470 10.57 -6.73 -0.65
C LEU A 470 10.24 -8.17 -0.18
N TYR A 471 11.21 -8.83 0.46
CA TYR A 471 11.10 -10.14 1.10
C TYR A 471 12.29 -10.36 2.06
N ALA A 472 12.20 -11.37 2.94
CA ALA A 472 13.29 -11.78 3.83
C ALA A 472 13.93 -13.11 3.39
N TYR A 473 15.20 -13.32 3.73
CA TYR A 473 15.85 -14.64 3.59
C TYR A 473 15.71 -15.46 4.89
N ARG A 474 15.49 -16.78 4.78
CA ARG A 474 15.23 -17.67 5.93
C ARG A 474 16.37 -17.72 6.97
N GLU A 475 17.59 -17.42 6.55
CA GLU A 475 18.79 -17.39 7.38
C GLU A 475 19.57 -16.08 7.19
N GLY A 476 18.88 -14.96 6.92
CA GLY A 476 19.56 -13.71 6.59
C GLY A 476 18.67 -12.47 6.55
N SER A 477 19.15 -11.47 5.81
CA SER A 477 18.63 -10.10 5.90
C SER A 477 17.27 -9.89 5.22
N LEU A 478 16.69 -8.72 5.51
CA LEU A 478 15.69 -8.11 4.64
C LEU A 478 16.31 -7.78 3.27
N TYR A 479 15.58 -7.99 2.18
CA TYR A 479 16.00 -7.63 0.83
C TYR A 479 15.47 -6.24 0.43
N GLN A 480 16.40 -5.36 0.04
CA GLN A 480 16.18 -3.93 -0.24
C GLN A 480 15.34 -3.20 0.83
N PRO A 481 15.76 -3.21 2.12
CA PRO A 481 15.08 -2.44 3.15
C PRO A 481 15.18 -0.93 2.89
N THR A 482 14.10 -0.21 3.15
CA THR A 482 14.04 1.27 3.15
C THR A 482 13.43 1.74 4.46
N TYR A 483 14.11 2.67 5.12
CA TYR A 483 13.66 3.28 6.38
C TYR A 483 12.37 4.10 6.18
N LEU A 484 11.43 3.98 7.13
CA LEU A 484 10.16 4.72 7.15
C LEU A 484 9.99 5.64 8.36
N GLY A 485 10.83 5.52 9.40
CA GLY A 485 10.81 6.37 10.60
C GLY A 485 11.00 5.61 11.91
N VAL A 486 11.32 6.34 12.98
CA VAL A 486 11.28 5.82 14.36
C VAL A 486 9.83 5.64 14.80
N ARG A 487 9.56 4.54 15.51
CA ARG A 487 8.25 4.15 16.03
C ARG A 487 8.25 4.26 17.56
N THR A 488 7.70 5.34 18.09
CA THR A 488 7.58 5.59 19.55
C THR A 488 6.23 5.12 20.14
N ASP A 489 5.45 4.35 19.38
CA ASP A 489 4.11 3.88 19.72
C ASP A 489 3.97 2.35 19.79
N VAL A 490 5.11 1.67 20.02
CA VAL A 490 5.36 0.22 20.05
C VAL A 490 6.51 -0.09 21.02
N ASP A 491 6.71 -1.35 21.38
CA ASP A 491 7.84 -1.79 22.20
C ASP A 491 8.59 -3.00 21.59
N GLU A 492 9.60 -3.54 22.29
CA GLU A 492 10.42 -4.65 21.77
C GLU A 492 9.60 -5.92 21.48
N THR A 493 8.37 -6.06 22.01
CA THR A 493 7.47 -7.19 21.69
C THR A 493 6.82 -7.09 20.31
N ASP A 494 6.73 -5.89 19.72
CA ASP A 494 6.30 -5.69 18.33
C ASP A 494 7.40 -6.12 17.32
N CYS A 495 8.62 -6.37 17.79
CA CYS A 495 9.77 -6.79 16.98
C CYS A 495 9.84 -8.32 16.76
N ASP A 496 8.72 -9.04 16.69
CA ASP A 496 8.67 -10.50 16.48
C ASP A 496 9.09 -10.90 15.04
N LEU A 497 10.07 -11.80 14.90
CA LEU A 497 10.56 -12.35 13.62
C LEU A 497 9.45 -13.03 12.79
N LYS A 498 8.37 -13.51 13.44
CA LYS A 498 7.19 -14.10 12.78
C LYS A 498 6.47 -13.12 11.84
N GLN A 499 6.71 -11.80 11.94
CA GLN A 499 6.14 -10.82 11.02
C GLN A 499 6.75 -10.85 9.61
N LEU A 500 7.91 -11.52 9.43
CA LEU A 500 8.62 -11.50 8.14
C LEU A 500 7.99 -12.37 7.07
N LYS A 501 7.77 -11.77 5.90
CA LYS A 501 7.45 -12.47 4.66
C LYS A 501 8.74 -12.94 3.99
N TYR A 502 9.06 -14.21 4.17
CA TYR A 502 10.20 -14.86 3.52
C TYR A 502 10.00 -14.98 2.00
N LYS A 503 11.10 -15.00 1.24
CA LYS A 503 11.08 -15.40 -0.17
C LYS A 503 10.62 -16.86 -0.28
N ASN A 504 9.77 -17.15 -1.27
CA ASN A 504 9.57 -18.52 -1.73
C ASN A 504 10.88 -19.05 -2.37
N VAL A 505 11.11 -20.36 -2.24
CA VAL A 505 12.36 -21.06 -2.59
C VAL A 505 12.07 -22.09 -3.68
#